data_AF-A0A843GDA1-F1
#
_entry.id   AF-A0A843GDA1-F1
#
_cell.length_a   1.000
_cell.length_b   1.000
_cell.length_c   1.000
_cell.angle_alpha   90.00
_cell.angle_beta   90.00
_cell.angle_gamma   90.00
#
_symmetry.space_group_name_H-M   'P 1'
#
loop_
_entity.id
_entity.type
_entity.pdbx_description
1 polymer ?
#
loop_
_entity_poly.entity_id
_entity_poly.type
_entity_poly.pdbx_seq_one_letter_code
_entity_poly.pdbx_strand_id
1 'polypeptide(L)' 'MKWKKIGDILIVDDKFRGSEEDLESIASKHNVKSIVKIDRIEWQKREPTISLLYGKDTETIHKENGCL' A
#
# COMPACT_ATOMS: atom_id res chain seq x y z
N MET A 1 3.07 -7.22 -10.52
CA MET A 1 2.67 -7.82 -9.22
C MET A 1 1.33 -7.22 -8.88
N LYS A 2 0.30 -8.00 -8.56
CA LYS A 2 -1.07 -7.46 -8.40
C LYS A 2 -1.22 -6.50 -7.20
N TRP A 3 -0.49 -6.78 -6.12
CA TRP A 3 -0.33 -5.92 -4.94
C TRP A 3 0.77 -6.50 -4.03
N LYS A 4 1.30 -5.71 -3.09
CA LYS A 4 2.26 -6.14 -2.06
C LYS A 4 1.79 -5.64 -0.69
N LYS A 5 1.86 -6.48 0.35
CA LYS A 5 1.57 -6.06 1.73
C LYS A 5 2.88 -5.75 2.46
N ILE A 6 2.94 -4.62 3.15
CA ILE A 6 4.04 -4.21 4.03
C ILE A 6 3.41 -3.80 5.37
N GLY A 7 3.69 -4.55 6.43
CA GLY A 7 3.02 -4.37 7.72
C GLY A 7 1.49 -4.36 7.55
N ASP A 8 0.85 -3.29 7.99
CA ASP A 8 -0.59 -3.07 7.88
C ASP A 8 -0.97 -2.19 6.68
N ILE A 9 -0.11 -2.08 5.67
CA ILE A 9 -0.32 -1.26 4.47
C ILE A 9 -0.29 -2.16 3.23
N LEU A 10 -1.25 -1.95 2.33
CA LEU A 10 -1.29 -2.62 1.03
C LEU A 10 -0.84 -1.65 -0.08
N ILE A 11 0.13 -2.07 -0.86
CA ILE A 11 0.69 -1.33 -1.98
C ILE A 11 0.14 -1.89 -3.27
N VAL A 12 -0.43 -1.02 -4.10
CA VAL A 12 -0.94 -1.35 -5.43
C VAL A 12 -0.14 -0.66 -6.53
N ASP A 13 -0.14 -1.24 -7.73
CA ASP A 13 0.56 -0.69 -8.90
C ASP A 13 -0.29 0.34 -9.67
N ASP A 14 0.31 0.93 -10.71
CA ASP A 14 -0.32 1.95 -11.55
C ASP A 14 -1.59 1.46 -12.27
N LYS A 15 -1.70 0.14 -12.48
CA LYS A 15 -2.78 -0.53 -13.21
C LYS A 15 -3.97 -0.86 -12.31
N PHE A 16 -3.86 -0.65 -11.01
CA PHE A 16 -4.98 -0.85 -10.10
C PHE A 16 -6.13 0.11 -10.42
N ARG A 17 -7.31 -0.46 -10.68
CA ARG A 17 -8.56 0.26 -10.92
C ARG A 17 -9.60 -0.34 -9.98
N GLY A 18 -9.83 0.32 -8.84
CA GLY A 18 -10.87 -0.03 -7.88
C GLY A 18 -11.68 1.20 -7.52
N SER A 19 -12.98 1.01 -7.30
CA SER A 19 -13.85 2.03 -6.72
C SER A 19 -13.63 2.15 -5.21
N GLU A 20 -14.20 3.16 -4.55
CA GLU A 20 -14.09 3.32 -3.09
C GLU A 20 -14.69 2.13 -2.32
N GLU A 21 -15.82 1.57 -2.78
CA GLU A 21 -16.46 0.40 -2.18
C GLU A 21 -15.58 -0.87 -2.32
N ASP A 22 -14.81 -0.96 -3.41
CA ASP A 22 -13.82 -2.04 -3.60
C ASP A 22 -12.65 -1.88 -2.62
N LEU A 23 -12.20 -0.65 -2.36
CA LEU A 23 -11.04 -0.38 -1.52
C LEU A 23 -11.28 -0.76 -0.05
N GLU A 24 -12.46 -0.45 0.50
CA GLU A 24 -12.81 -0.86 1.87
C GLU A 24 -12.92 -2.39 2.00
N SER A 25 -13.53 -3.03 1.01
CA SER A 25 -13.64 -4.50 0.94
C SER A 25 -12.25 -5.16 0.86
N ILE A 26 -11.35 -4.60 0.05
CA ILE A 26 -9.96 -5.06 -0.09
C ILE A 26 -9.19 -4.85 1.23
N ALA A 27 -9.33 -3.68 1.86
CA ALA A 27 -8.66 -3.36 3.11
C ALA A 27 -9.04 -4.35 4.22
N SER A 28 -10.35 -4.63 4.34
CA SER A 28 -10.89 -5.60 5.29
C SER A 28 -10.40 -7.02 5.00
N LYS A 29 -10.42 -7.45 3.73
CA LYS A 29 -9.96 -8.78 3.31
C LYS A 29 -8.47 -9.02 3.59
N HIS A 30 -7.64 -8.00 3.42
CA HIS A 30 -6.19 -8.10 3.64
C HIS A 30 -5.77 -7.72 5.07
N ASN A 31 -6.72 -7.31 5.93
CA ASN A 31 -6.47 -6.78 7.27
C ASN A 31 -5.35 -5.73 7.25
N VAL A 32 -5.61 -4.63 6.53
CA VAL A 32 -4.71 -3.48 6.39
C VAL A 32 -5.44 -2.20 6.74
N LYS A 33 -4.73 -1.24 7.33
CA LYS A 33 -5.29 0.07 7.69
C LYS A 33 -5.29 1.06 6.54
N SER A 34 -4.45 0.85 5.53
CA SER A 34 -4.29 1.79 4.42
C SER A 34 -3.89 1.10 3.12
N ILE A 35 -4.36 1.67 2.01
CA ILE A 35 -4.02 1.23 0.65
C ILE A 35 -3.35 2.39 -0.05
N VAL A 36 -2.14 2.17 -0.55
CA VAL A 36 -1.32 3.18 -1.23
C VAL A 36 -0.99 2.72 -2.64
N LYS A 37 -1.01 3.67 -3.57
CA LYS A 37 -0.58 3.48 -4.95
C LYS A 37 0.82 4.06 -5.12
N ILE A 38 1.72 3.32 -5.78
CA ILE A 38 3.01 3.88 -6.21
C ILE A 38 2.81 4.55 -7.57
N ASP A 39 3.10 5.84 -7.65
CA ASP A 39 3.01 6.60 -8.89
C ASP A 39 4.34 6.62 -9.64
N ARG A 40 5.43 6.95 -8.94
CA ARG A 40 6.78 7.03 -9.53
C ARG A 40 7.84 6.74 -8.47
N ILE A 41 8.97 6.16 -8.88
CA ILE A 41 10.15 5.99 -8.03
C ILE A 41 11.18 7.06 -8.42
N GLU A 42 11.57 7.90 -7.47
CA GLU A 42 12.53 8.99 -7.70
C GLU A 42 13.97 8.50 -7.64
N TRP A 43 14.84 8.99 -8.51
CA TRP A 43 16.14 8.37 -8.77
C TRP A 43 17.17 8.47 -7.63
N GLN A 44 17.21 9.60 -6.91
CA GLN A 44 18.30 9.87 -5.96
C GLN A 44 18.20 9.03 -4.69
N LYS A 45 17.02 8.97 -4.07
CA LYS A 45 16.78 8.20 -2.84
C LYS A 45 16.03 6.89 -3.07
N ARG A 46 15.58 6.63 -4.31
CA ARG A 46 14.61 5.56 -4.63
C ARG A 46 13.32 5.69 -3.81
N GLU A 47 13.01 6.90 -3.36
CA GLU A 47 11.80 7.20 -2.63
C GLU A 47 10.62 7.23 -3.61
N PRO A 48 9.57 6.43 -3.37
CA PRO A 48 8.40 6.45 -4.22
C PRO A 48 7.51 7.64 -3.87
N THR A 49 7.05 8.36 -4.90
CA THR A 49 5.85 9.19 -4.78
C THR A 49 4.64 8.27 -4.70
N ILE A 50 3.83 8.46 -3.67
CA ILE A 50 2.66 7.63 -3.39
C ILE A 50 1.38 8.45 -3.34
N SER A 51 0.29 7.82 -3.75
CA SER A 51 -1.08 8.32 -3.57
C SER A 51 -1.84 7.44 -2.59
N LEU A 52 -2.44 8.06 -1.57
CA LEU A 52 -3.28 7.36 -0.60
C LEU A 52 -4.66 7.12 -1.20
N LEU A 53 -5.03 5.86 -1.39
CA LEU A 53 -6.35 5.48 -1.93
C LEU A 53 -7.37 5.22 -0.82
N TYR A 54 -6.90 4.70 0.33
CA TYR A 54 -7.74 4.39 1.49
C TYR A 54 -6.94 4.51 2.77
N GLY A 55 -7.58 4.97 3.85
CA GLY A 55 -6.98 5.16 5.18
C GLY A 55 -6.45 6.57 5.41
N LYS A 56 -5.55 6.73 6.39
CA LYS A 56 -4.99 8.04 6.79
C LYS A 56 -3.48 8.03 7.00
N ASP A 57 -2.87 6.88 7.24
CA ASP A 57 -1.48 6.77 7.69
C ASP A 57 -0.62 5.97 6.71
N THR A 58 0.65 6.37 6.59
CA THR A 58 1.63 5.71 5.72
C THR A 58 2.74 4.99 6.51
N GLU A 59 2.72 5.09 7.84
CA GLU A 59 3.70 4.46 8.72
C GLU A 59 3.21 3.11 9.26
N THR A 60 4.10 2.12 9.31
CA THR A 60 3.81 0.78 9.83
C THR A 60 5.10 0.07 10.27
N ILE A 61 4.96 -1.00 11.05
CA ILE A 61 6.08 -1.89 11.42
C ILE A 61 5.93 -3.17 10.60
N HIS A 62 6.95 -3.53 9.84
CA HIS A 62 6.90 -4.68 8.95
C HIS A 62 7.70 -5.85 9.50
N LYS A 63 7.03 -6.96 9.76
CA LYS A 63 7.71 -8.18 10.19
C LYS A 63 8.11 -9.03 8.99
N GLU A 64 9.41 -9.32 8.85
CA GLU A 64 9.95 -10.23 7.84
C GLU A 64 11.09 -11.04 8.45
N ASN A 65 11.13 -12.36 8.19
CA ASN A 65 12.21 -13.26 8.63
C ASN A 65 12.52 -13.23 10.14
N GLY A 66 11.51 -13.00 10.99
CA GLY A 66 11.66 -12.93 12.44
C GLY A 66 12.19 -11.58 12.96
N CYS A 67 12.42 -10.61 12.07
CA CYS A 67 12.79 -9.25 12.40
C CYS A 67 11.58 -8.31 12.28
N LEU A 68 11.66 -7.18 12.99
CA LEU A 68 10.75 -6.04 12.87
C LEU A 68 11.31 -5.00 11.92
#